data_AF-A0A1H9B2V9-F1
#
_entry.id   AF-A0A1H9B2V9-F1
#
_cell.length_a   1.000
_cell.length_b   1.000
_cell.length_c   1.000
_cell.angle_alpha   90.00
_cell.angle_beta   90.00
_cell.angle_gamma   90.00
#
_symmetry.space_group_name_H-M   'P 1'
#
loop_
_entity.id
_entity.type
_entity.pdbx_description
1 polymer ?
#
loop_
_entity_poly.entity_id
_entity_poly.type
_entity_poly.pdbx_seq_one_letter_code
_entity_poly.pdbx_strand_id
1 'polypeptide(L)' 'MLKKVQIIEKSSGEVKAQFSLSLADDMLNKEDYITDAWNKAKANGVVNDDNQDNYKIEFIEETSNE' A
#
# COMPACT_ATOMS: atom_id res chain seq x y z
N MET A 1 -2.44 -15.97 1.29
CA MET A 1 -1.89 -15.50 -0.01
C MET A 1 -1.07 -14.25 0.26
N LEU A 2 0.05 -14.03 -0.45
CA LEU A 2 0.81 -12.78 -0.34
C LEU A 2 0.06 -11.70 -1.11
N LYS A 3 -0.38 -10.63 -0.43
CA LYS A 3 -0.85 -9.42 -1.12
C LYS A 3 0.23 -8.37 -1.04
N LYS A 4 0.45 -7.69 -2.15
CA LYS A 4 1.32 -6.53 -2.19
C LYS A 4 0.44 -5.30 -2.09
N VAL A 5 0.91 -4.27 -1.40
CA VAL A 5 0.27 -2.97 -1.41
C VAL A 5 1.27 -1.97 -1.95
N GLN A 6 0.80 -1.06 -2.79
CA GLN A 6 1.63 -0.02 -3.37
C GLN A 6 1.02 1.34 -3.11
N ILE A 7 1.90 2.32 -2.95
CA ILE A 7 1.55 3.73 -2.79
C ILE A 7 2.03 4.46 -4.03
N ILE A 8 1.08 5.04 -4.75
CA ILE A 8 1.28 5.66 -6.05
C ILE A 8 0.99 7.15 -5.92
N GLU A 9 1.90 7.99 -6.38
CA GLU A 9 1.67 9.44 -6.45
C GLU A 9 0.70 9.74 -7.61
N LYS A 10 -0.48 10.29 -7.32
CA LYS A 10 -1.53 10.56 -8.31
C LYS A 10 -1.07 11.52 -9.40
N SER A 11 -0.26 12.51 -9.06
CA SER A 11 0.25 13.52 -10.00
C SER A 11 1.13 12.93 -11.08
N SER A 12 1.90 11.90 -10.74
CA SER A 12 2.95 11.33 -11.59
C SER A 12 2.60 9.93 -12.11
N GLY A 13 1.69 9.23 -11.43
CA GLY A 13 1.44 7.80 -11.61
C GLY A 13 2.59 6.92 -11.12
N GLU A 14 3.55 7.47 -10.39
CA GLU A 14 4.78 6.78 -9.98
C GLU A 14 4.57 6.04 -8.65
N VAL A 15 5.03 4.78 -8.60
CA VAL A 15 5.04 3.99 -7.37
C VAL A 15 6.15 4.51 -6.47
N LYS A 16 5.78 5.12 -5.34
CA LYS A 16 6.72 5.66 -4.36
C LYS A 16 7.15 4.61 -3.34
N ALA A 17 6.25 3.72 -2.96
CA ALA A 17 6.55 2.62 -2.04
C ALA A 17 5.72 1.39 -2.37
N GLN A 18 6.29 0.22 -2.06
CA GLN A 18 5.61 -1.06 -2.16
C GLN A 18 5.95 -1.92 -0.96
N PHE A 19 4.92 -2.49 -0.33
CA PHE A 19 5.07 -3.37 0.82
C PHE A 19 4.42 -4.72 0.52
N SER A 20 5.17 -5.79 0.76
CA SER A 20 4.65 -7.15 0.71
C SER A 20 4.04 -7.48 2.07
N LEU A 21 2.75 -7.75 2.10
CA LEU A 21 2.01 -8.08 3.31
C LEU A 21 1.57 -9.54 3.24
N SER A 22 2.03 -10.32 4.21
CA SER A 22 1.51 -11.67 4.41
C SER A 22 0.19 -11.53 5.16
N LEU A 23 -0.93 -11.55 4.43
CA LEU A 23 -2.25 -11.76 5.05
C LEU A 23 -2.27 -13.19 5.56
N ALA A 24 -1.92 -13.34 6.83
CA ALA A 24 -2.23 -14.54 7.61
C ALA A 24 -3.74 -14.48 7.88
N ASP A 25 -4.47 -15.23 7.06
CA ASP A 25 -5.92 -15.41 7.09
C ASP A 25 -6.78 -14.17 6.82
N ASP A 26 -7.91 -14.41 6.14
CA ASP A 26 -8.96 -13.51 5.65
C ASP A 26 -9.62 -12.58 6.71
N MET A 27 -9.04 -12.45 7.92
CA MET A 27 -9.64 -11.80 9.08
C MET A 27 -9.18 -10.36 9.34
N LEU A 28 -8.11 -9.88 8.71
CA LEU A 28 -7.64 -8.51 8.89
C LEU A 28 -8.25 -7.59 7.81
N ASN A 29 -9.02 -6.59 8.25
CA ASN A 29 -9.69 -5.63 7.39
C ASN A 29 -8.67 -4.95 6.45
N LYS A 30 -9.02 -4.82 5.16
CA LYS A 30 -8.18 -4.12 4.17
C LYS A 30 -7.76 -2.72 4.64
N GLU A 31 -8.60 -2.05 5.43
CA GLU A 31 -8.33 -0.73 6.00
C GLU A 31 -7.14 -0.72 6.98
N ASP A 32 -6.98 -1.76 7.81
CA ASP A 32 -5.82 -1.88 8.71
C ASP A 32 -4.51 -1.99 7.92
N TYR A 33 -4.53 -2.72 6.80
CA TYR A 33 -3.35 -2.85 5.94
C TYR A 33 -3.01 -1.57 5.18
N ILE A 34 -4.02 -0.85 4.69
CA ILE A 34 -3.82 0.47 4.09
C ILE A 34 -3.17 1.39 5.11
N THR A 35 -3.67 1.38 6.34
CA THR A 35 -3.16 2.21 7.44
C THR A 35 -1.74 1.83 7.84
N ASP A 36 -1.41 0.54 7.93
CA ASP A 36 -0.05 0.07 8.22
C ASP A 36 0.94 0.48 7.12
N ALA A 37 0.58 0.27 5.86
CA ALA A 37 1.40 0.63 4.71
C ALA A 37 1.65 2.13 4.63
N TRP A 38 0.61 2.93 4.91
CA TRP A 38 0.70 4.38 4.97
C TRP A 38 1.67 4.84 6.07
N ASN A 39 1.49 4.32 7.29
CA ASN A 39 2.38 4.63 8.41
C ASN A 39 3.83 4.22 8.13
N LYS A 40 4.05 3.08 7.49
CA LYS A 40 5.39 2.66 7.06
C LYS A 40 6.00 3.60 6.04
N ALA A 41 5.24 4.00 5.03
CA ALA A 41 5.74 4.94 4.03
C ALA A 41 6.08 6.31 4.64
N LYS A 42 5.25 6.77 5.58
CA LYS A 42 5.53 7.97 6.37
C LYS A 42 6.79 7.83 7.22
N ALA A 43 6.95 6.71 7.93
CA ALA A 43 8.13 6.45 8.75
C ALA A 43 9.43 6.37 7.91
N ASN A 44 9.32 5.94 6.64
CA ASN A 44 10.43 5.93 5.70
C ASN A 44 10.65 7.27 4.98
N GLY A 45 9.83 8.30 5.26
CA GLY A 45 9.92 9.62 4.62
C GLY A 45 9.50 9.63 3.15
N VAL A 46 8.74 8.62 2.70
CA VAL A 46 8.27 8.49 1.31
C VAL A 46 7.03 9.33 1.05
N VAL A 47 6.15 9.46 2.06
CA VAL A 47 4.92 10.25 2.02
C VAL A 47 4.81 11.12 3.27
N ASN A 48 4.05 12.21 3.20
CA ASN A 48 3.75 13.07 4.33
C ASN A 48 2.24 13.05 4.64
N ASP A 49 1.86 13.43 5.86
CA ASP A 49 0.45 13.57 6.24
C ASP A 49 -0.24 14.68 5.44
N ASP A 50 0.47 15.79 5.20
CA ASP A 50 -0.06 16.96 4.48
C ASP A 50 -0.47 16.67 3.03
N ASN A 51 0.05 15.60 2.44
CA ASN A 51 -0.17 15.26 1.05
C ASN A 51 -0.78 13.86 0.86
N GLN A 52 -1.49 13.33 1.88
CA GLN A 52 -2.17 12.04 1.78
C GLN A 52 -3.09 11.95 0.55
N ASP A 53 -3.82 13.03 0.25
CA ASP A 53 -4.70 13.10 -0.92
C ASP A 53 -3.97 13.03 -2.27
N ASN A 54 -2.67 13.33 -2.30
CA ASN A 54 -1.85 13.21 -3.51
C ASN A 54 -1.44 11.77 -3.80
N TYR A 55 -1.69 10.82 -2.90
CA TYR A 55 -1.33 9.43 -3.09
C TYR A 55 -2.56 8.54 -3.19
N LYS A 56 -2.40 7.44 -3.92
CA LYS A 56 -3.36 6.37 -4.09
C LYS A 56 -2.72 5.09 -3.54
N ILE A 57 -3.42 4.40 -2.66
CA ILE A 57 -2.96 3.15 -2.08
C ILE A 57 -3.76 2.02 -2.73
N GLU A 58 -3.08 1.07 -3.36
CA GLU A 58 -3.71 -0.03 -4.08
C GLU A 58 -3.15 -1.38 -3.65
N PHE A 59 -4.03 -2.38 -3.54
CA PHE A 59 -3.62 -3.77 -3.38
C PHE A 59 -3.34 -4.37 -4.74
N ILE A 60 -2.14 -4.92 -4.90
CA ILE A 60 -1.76 -5.77 -6.01
C ILE A 60 -1.93 -7.20 -5.52
N GLU A 61 -3.01 -7.84 -5.96
CA GLU A 61 -3.10 -9.28 -5.90
C GLU A 61 -2.19 -9.81 -7.01
N GLU A 62 -1.18 -10.61 -6.67
CA GLU A 62 -0.58 -11.48 -7.66
C GLU A 62 -1.66 -12.48 -8.05
N THR A 63 -2.46 -12.13 -9.06
CA THR A 63 -3.18 -13.13 -9.84
C THR A 63 -2.09 -14.00 -10.44
N SER A 64 -1.83 -15.14 -9.80
CA SER A 64 -1.31 -16.31 -10.49
C SER A 64 -2.28 -16.58 -11.63
N ASN A 65 -1.98 -16.02 -12.80
CA ASN A 65 -2.52 -16.56 -14.05
C ASN A 65 -1.87 -17.94 -14.19
N GLU A 66 -2.57 -18.96 -13.69
CA GLU A 66 -2.43 -20.33 -14.14
C GLU A 66 -2.98 -20.48 -15.57
#